data_AF-A0A3A4WC72-F1
#
_entry.id   AF-A0A3A4WC72-F1
#
_cell.length_a   1.000
_cell.length_b   1.000
_cell.length_c   1.000
_cell.angle_alpha   90.00
_cell.angle_beta   90.00
_cell.angle_gamma   90.00
#
_symmetry.space_group_name_H-M   'P 1'
#
loop_
_entity.id
_entity.type
_entity.pdbx_description
1 polymer ?
#
loop_
_entity_poly.entity_id
_entity_poly.type
_entity_poly.pdbx_seq_one_letter_code
_entity_poly.pdbx_strand_id
1 'polypeptide(L)'
;MRKFNLCVLASLVIIIFSLQSSCFLSPVEPSAFTLFSHEIMRNIPEAKHNLKQLDSIKLTALRGEYEPFAFSVYCNEACRSIAVRISDLRSGSGVNRNVDRIQIEINRLKTGRASYGIRDRILEPVTDEGVERGKSADFWVTVYVSENADSGTYHGIMTVTSGDNGPVKIPVELKVLPAKLEEPKDVQFAMLYTVSPFGQYFKPGMHDQLKREALEFYKELRAHGMTAISPKNSDWPYRKGNIDGLKAEVRTALDAGLNGPVLWYMSSLINGAKGGKKYAYYDGKCDNWDETRDLRNLKEIIGAVKETGKKEKWPEVVFITVDEPGTDTEDRKILDTRMEILEKTLKTVHETGAKGAATLTEPLDDKHNNPPFVKVQNELRDRWNNVRPYCDIRIYGYSYPQGQTNLYAEKDDSERRGHEMWFYNNKAVMGNDRHMARVFFGLWGWKVGAKGLTAWTYPGKRTVQWELVREGIDDFKYLSLIERLLKTRAKGDSDRTEAERFLQEISGKVELDKDGYIKDRESWEDFDFVTFRHEAGGIIEKLSI
;
A
#
# COMPACT_ATOMS: atom_id res chain seq x y z
N MET A 1 -65.81 -65.62 46.32
CA MET A 1 -66.45 -66.46 45.28
C MET A 1 -66.09 -65.84 43.94
N ARG A 2 -65.05 -66.33 43.23
CA ARG A 2 -65.07 -67.38 42.17
C ARG A 2 -66.08 -67.03 41.06
N LYS A 3 -65.77 -67.01 39.75
CA LYS A 3 -64.67 -67.55 38.93
C LYS A 3 -64.81 -66.89 37.53
N PHE A 4 -63.76 -66.73 36.73
CA PHE A 4 -63.45 -67.72 35.68
C PHE A 4 -61.97 -67.72 35.27
N ASN A 5 -61.51 -68.95 35.02
CA ASN A 5 -60.17 -69.38 34.63
C ASN A 5 -59.92 -69.12 33.13
N LEU A 6 -58.66 -68.95 32.74
CA LEU A 6 -57.93 -70.01 32.00
C LEU A 6 -56.41 -69.77 32.00
N CYS A 7 -55.67 -70.79 32.42
CA CYS A 7 -54.23 -70.96 32.22
C CYS A 7 -53.91 -71.12 30.73
N VAL A 8 -52.71 -70.74 30.27
CA VAL A 8 -51.68 -71.63 29.68
C VAL A 8 -50.32 -70.92 29.71
N LEU A 9 -49.30 -71.72 30.04
CA LEU A 9 -47.86 -71.47 30.09
C LEU A 9 -47.27 -70.79 28.85
N ALA A 10 -46.19 -70.02 29.02
CA ALA A 10 -44.85 -70.39 28.50
C ALA A 10 -43.78 -69.34 28.84
N SER A 11 -42.76 -69.86 29.50
CA SER A 11 -41.37 -69.45 29.71
C SER A 11 -40.80 -68.20 29.00
N LEU A 12 -40.18 -67.39 29.85
CA LEU A 12 -39.09 -66.44 29.62
C LEU A 12 -38.15 -66.80 28.45
N VAL A 13 -38.02 -65.91 27.47
CA VAL A 13 -36.80 -65.72 26.68
C VAL A 13 -36.45 -64.24 26.78
N ILE A 14 -35.31 -63.96 27.41
CA ILE A 14 -34.72 -62.63 27.47
C ILE A 14 -34.13 -62.34 26.09
N ILE A 15 -34.75 -61.43 25.34
CA ILE A 15 -34.14 -60.79 24.17
C ILE A 15 -33.94 -59.31 24.54
N ILE A 16 -32.69 -58.91 24.66
CA ILE A 16 -32.27 -57.52 24.78
C ILE A 16 -32.53 -56.86 23.43
N PHE A 17 -33.56 -56.02 23.34
CA PHE A 17 -33.75 -55.12 22.21
C PHE A 17 -33.04 -53.80 22.49
N SER A 18 -32.02 -53.51 21.67
CA SER A 18 -31.43 -52.19 21.51
C SER A 18 -32.51 -51.21 21.03
N LEU A 19 -32.86 -50.21 21.84
CA LEU A 19 -33.63 -49.07 21.36
C LEU A 19 -32.78 -48.29 20.36
N GLN A 20 -33.08 -48.45 19.07
CA GLN A 20 -32.81 -47.43 18.07
C GLN A 20 -33.67 -46.22 18.41
N SER A 21 -33.07 -45.20 19.02
CA SER A 21 -33.63 -43.85 18.99
C SER A 21 -33.45 -43.31 17.59
N SER A 22 -34.50 -43.44 16.79
CA SER A 22 -34.69 -42.69 15.55
C SER A 22 -34.64 -41.20 15.87
N CYS A 23 -33.45 -40.60 15.73
CA CYS A 23 -33.30 -39.15 15.69
C CYS A 23 -34.05 -38.67 14.44
N PHE A 24 -35.31 -38.27 14.61
CA PHE A 24 -35.94 -37.35 13.70
C PHE A 24 -35.06 -36.10 13.67
N LEU A 25 -34.38 -35.88 12.54
CA LEU A 25 -33.81 -34.59 12.19
C LEU A 25 -34.97 -33.60 12.18
N SER A 26 -35.10 -32.82 13.26
CA SER A 26 -35.80 -31.55 13.20
C SER A 26 -35.21 -30.74 12.04
N PRO A 27 -36.01 -30.04 11.23
CA PRO A 27 -35.45 -29.09 10.28
C PRO A 27 -34.55 -28.14 11.06
N VAL A 28 -33.28 -28.04 10.67
CA VAL A 28 -32.34 -27.05 11.20
C VAL A 28 -33.05 -25.71 11.08
N GLU A 29 -33.42 -25.10 12.21
CA GLU A 29 -33.95 -23.74 12.17
C GLU A 29 -32.95 -22.88 11.39
N PRO A 30 -33.39 -22.11 10.38
CA PRO A 30 -32.48 -21.32 9.59
C PRO A 30 -31.70 -20.41 10.54
N SER A 31 -30.37 -20.49 10.49
CA SER A 31 -29.52 -19.64 11.31
C SER A 31 -29.91 -18.18 11.09
N ALA A 32 -30.01 -17.40 12.17
CA ALA A 32 -30.41 -16.00 12.13
C ALA A 32 -29.59 -15.17 11.12
N PHE A 33 -28.35 -15.61 10.84
CA PHE A 33 -27.48 -15.06 9.81
C PHE A 33 -26.74 -16.15 9.03
N THR A 34 -26.20 -15.78 7.87
CA THR A 34 -25.37 -16.62 7.00
C THR A 34 -24.07 -15.89 6.69
N LEU A 35 -22.96 -16.63 6.65
CA LEU A 35 -21.63 -16.10 6.33
C LEU A 35 -21.29 -16.40 4.87
N PHE A 36 -20.71 -15.41 4.18
CA PHE A 36 -20.29 -15.53 2.79
C PHE A 36 -18.85 -15.04 2.62
N SER A 37 -18.02 -15.81 1.93
CA SER A 37 -16.68 -15.36 1.54
C SER A 37 -16.76 -14.47 0.31
N HIS A 38 -15.91 -13.45 0.23
CA HIS A 38 -15.71 -12.72 -1.01
C HIS A 38 -14.27 -12.22 -1.16
N GLU A 39 -13.85 -11.97 -2.39
CA GLU A 39 -12.55 -11.38 -2.68
C GLU A 39 -12.43 -9.97 -2.10
N ILE A 40 -11.22 -9.63 -1.64
CA ILE A 40 -10.88 -8.31 -1.08
C ILE A 40 -11.00 -7.17 -2.11
N MET A 41 -10.89 -7.51 -3.40
CA MET A 41 -11.02 -6.57 -4.52
C MET A 41 -12.48 -6.18 -4.79
N ARG A 42 -13.47 -6.98 -4.36
CA ARG A 42 -14.88 -6.77 -4.74
C ARG A 42 -15.64 -5.82 -3.83
N ASN A 43 -16.42 -4.93 -4.44
CA ASN A 43 -17.45 -4.16 -3.74
C ASN A 43 -18.69 -5.04 -3.61
N ILE A 44 -19.06 -5.41 -2.38
CA ILE A 44 -20.26 -6.20 -2.13
C ILE A 44 -21.41 -5.23 -1.84
N PRO A 45 -22.55 -5.30 -2.57
CA PRO A 45 -23.71 -4.48 -2.25
C PRO A 45 -24.33 -4.87 -0.88
N GLU A 46 -25.25 -4.10 -0.34
CA GLU A 46 -25.85 -4.41 0.99
C GLU A 46 -26.94 -5.50 0.96
N ALA A 47 -27.33 -5.99 -0.22
CA ALA A 47 -28.42 -6.96 -0.39
C ALA A 47 -28.00 -8.43 -0.17
N LYS A 48 -28.94 -9.37 -0.35
CA LYS A 48 -28.64 -10.80 -0.43
C LYS A 48 -27.90 -11.10 -1.73
N HIS A 49 -26.77 -11.80 -1.64
CA HIS A 49 -25.96 -12.17 -2.79
C HIS A 49 -25.87 -13.69 -2.96
N ASN A 50 -25.67 -14.12 -4.20
CA ASN A 50 -25.37 -15.52 -4.53
C ASN A 50 -23.87 -15.80 -4.34
N LEU A 51 -23.33 -15.45 -3.18
CA LEU A 51 -21.93 -15.72 -2.83
C LEU A 51 -21.80 -17.12 -2.22
N LYS A 52 -20.59 -17.67 -2.29
CA LYS A 52 -20.28 -18.96 -1.67
C LYS A 52 -20.41 -18.83 -0.14
N GLN A 53 -21.18 -19.73 0.45
CA GLN A 53 -21.27 -19.84 1.91
C GLN A 53 -19.87 -20.12 2.47
N LEU A 54 -19.47 -19.35 3.47
CA LEU A 54 -18.17 -19.49 4.11
C LEU A 54 -18.18 -20.73 5.01
N ASP A 55 -17.36 -21.70 4.67
CA ASP A 55 -17.18 -22.98 5.38
C ASP A 55 -15.80 -23.08 6.05
N SER A 56 -14.78 -22.45 5.47
CA SER A 56 -13.40 -22.41 5.96
C SER A 56 -12.65 -21.19 5.42
N ILE A 57 -11.60 -20.78 6.12
CA ILE A 57 -10.67 -19.75 5.69
C ILE A 57 -9.29 -20.39 5.52
N LYS A 58 -8.68 -20.20 4.35
CA LYS A 58 -7.33 -20.69 4.03
C LYS A 58 -6.48 -19.54 3.54
N LEU A 59 -5.35 -19.32 4.21
CA LEU A 59 -4.42 -18.24 3.94
C LEU A 59 -3.02 -18.81 3.73
N THR A 60 -2.21 -18.15 2.92
CA THR A 60 -0.79 -18.44 2.75
C THR A 60 -0.03 -17.13 2.82
N ALA A 61 1.01 -17.06 3.64
CA ALA A 61 1.76 -15.83 3.84
C ALA A 61 3.24 -16.10 4.13
N LEU A 62 4.08 -15.14 3.81
CA LEU A 62 5.47 -15.08 4.20
C LEU A 62 5.63 -14.46 5.59
N ARG A 63 6.79 -14.69 6.22
CA ARG A 63 7.13 -14.02 7.48
C ARG A 63 7.27 -12.52 7.25
N GLY A 64 6.65 -11.70 8.10
CA GLY A 64 6.60 -10.24 7.98
C GLY A 64 5.45 -9.70 7.13
N GLU A 65 4.59 -10.56 6.56
CA GLU A 65 3.47 -10.16 5.71
C GLU A 65 2.19 -9.85 6.50
N TYR A 66 1.35 -8.98 5.94
CA TYR A 66 -0.02 -8.72 6.39
C TYR A 66 -1.00 -9.31 5.39
N GLU A 67 -1.53 -10.49 5.68
CA GLU A 67 -2.40 -11.24 4.75
C GLU A 67 -3.88 -10.97 5.08
N PRO A 68 -4.66 -10.34 4.17
CA PRO A 68 -6.05 -10.04 4.42
C PRO A 68 -7.03 -11.10 3.90
N PHE A 69 -8.20 -11.17 4.52
CA PHE A 69 -9.38 -11.80 3.92
C PHE A 69 -10.64 -11.02 4.27
N ALA A 70 -11.70 -11.21 3.48
CA ALA A 70 -12.97 -10.52 3.70
C ALA A 70 -14.16 -11.49 3.64
N PHE A 71 -15.19 -11.18 4.42
CA PHE A 71 -16.43 -11.92 4.45
C PHE A 71 -17.62 -11.03 4.79
N SER A 72 -18.80 -11.45 4.38
CA SER A 72 -20.07 -10.79 4.68
C SER A 72 -20.90 -11.61 5.66
N VAL A 73 -21.60 -10.93 6.56
CA VAL A 73 -22.66 -11.49 7.41
C VAL A 73 -24.00 -11.01 6.87
N TYR A 74 -24.79 -11.91 6.31
CA TYR A 74 -26.16 -11.62 5.87
C TYR A 74 -27.15 -12.05 6.96
N CYS A 75 -28.05 -11.15 7.36
CA CYS A 75 -28.98 -11.39 8.45
C CYS A 75 -30.37 -11.76 7.90
N ASN A 76 -30.73 -13.04 7.99
CA ASN A 76 -32.07 -13.56 7.62
C ASN A 76 -33.14 -13.00 8.58
N GLU A 77 -32.75 -12.78 9.84
CA GLU A 77 -33.47 -12.04 10.86
C GLU A 77 -32.58 -10.92 11.41
N ALA A 78 -33.16 -9.86 11.98
CA ALA A 78 -32.37 -8.71 12.44
C ALA A 78 -31.33 -9.12 13.51
N CYS A 79 -30.06 -8.84 13.24
CA CYS A 79 -28.93 -9.13 14.11
C CYS A 79 -28.63 -7.89 14.96
N ARG A 80 -28.92 -7.96 16.27
CA ARG A 80 -28.71 -6.80 17.16
C ARG A 80 -27.24 -6.48 17.41
N SER A 81 -26.40 -7.52 17.44
CA SER A 81 -25.01 -7.41 17.87
C SER A 81 -24.15 -8.52 17.23
N ILE A 82 -23.47 -8.21 16.12
CA ILE A 82 -22.50 -9.10 15.48
C ILE A 82 -21.12 -8.86 16.09
N ALA A 83 -20.60 -9.90 16.75
CA ALA A 83 -19.22 -9.92 17.20
C ALA A 83 -18.44 -11.03 16.47
N VAL A 84 -17.23 -10.69 16.04
CA VAL A 84 -16.31 -11.57 15.34
C VAL A 84 -15.06 -11.72 16.20
N ARG A 85 -14.63 -12.96 16.44
CA ARG A 85 -13.40 -13.28 17.17
C ARG A 85 -12.66 -14.38 16.45
N ILE A 86 -11.34 -14.33 16.44
CA ILE A 86 -10.50 -15.41 15.92
C ILE A 86 -9.60 -15.86 17.07
N SER A 87 -9.52 -17.17 17.29
CA SER A 87 -8.61 -17.74 18.30
C SER A 87 -7.15 -17.51 17.91
N ASP A 88 -6.23 -17.69 18.85
CA ASP A 88 -4.81 -17.89 18.50
C ASP A 88 -4.72 -18.96 17.38
N LEU A 89 -3.90 -18.72 16.35
CA LEU A 89 -3.56 -19.78 15.40
C LEU A 89 -2.35 -20.54 15.95
N ARG A 90 -2.38 -21.88 15.88
CA ARG A 90 -1.36 -22.75 16.49
C ARG A 90 -0.90 -23.82 15.52
N SER A 91 0.41 -24.10 15.50
CA SER A 91 1.02 -25.19 14.75
C SER A 91 1.34 -26.38 15.67
N GLY A 92 1.11 -27.62 15.20
CA GLY A 92 1.46 -28.87 15.88
C GLY A 92 0.77 -29.17 17.23
N SER A 93 0.97 -30.38 17.76
CA SER A 93 0.53 -30.79 19.12
C SER A 93 1.76 -30.93 20.03
N GLY A 94 1.97 -29.99 20.96
CA GLY A 94 3.14 -29.98 21.86
C GLY A 94 3.48 -28.61 22.46
N VAL A 95 4.53 -28.54 23.29
CA VAL A 95 4.89 -27.41 24.18
C VAL A 95 5.40 -26.14 23.46
N ASN A 96 5.80 -26.22 22.19
CA ASN A 96 6.10 -25.04 21.35
C ASN A 96 4.84 -24.52 20.66
N ARG A 97 3.90 -24.00 21.44
CA ARG A 97 2.79 -23.19 20.93
C ARG A 97 3.31 -21.79 20.64
N ASN A 98 3.93 -21.58 19.49
CA ASN A 98 4.29 -20.24 19.07
C ASN A 98 3.01 -19.47 18.74
N VAL A 99 2.56 -18.67 19.71
CA VAL A 99 1.53 -17.65 19.55
C VAL A 99 2.21 -16.41 18.99
N ASP A 100 2.79 -16.53 17.80
CA ASP A 100 3.58 -15.44 17.24
C ASP A 100 2.68 -14.41 16.61
N ARG A 101 2.28 -13.42 17.43
CA ARG A 101 1.63 -12.14 17.13
C ARG A 101 0.89 -12.10 15.78
N ILE A 102 -0.11 -12.95 15.65
CA ILE A 102 -1.14 -12.79 14.63
C ILE A 102 -2.05 -11.67 15.12
N GLN A 103 -1.72 -10.45 14.72
CA GLN A 103 -2.59 -9.30 14.92
C GLN A 103 -3.75 -9.45 13.95
N ILE A 104 -4.95 -9.50 14.51
CA ILE A 104 -6.20 -9.66 13.78
C ILE A 104 -7.00 -8.38 13.95
N GLU A 105 -7.16 -7.67 12.86
CA GLU A 105 -7.91 -6.42 12.83
C GLU A 105 -9.19 -6.64 12.07
N ILE A 106 -10.31 -6.57 12.78
CA ILE A 106 -11.63 -6.73 12.20
C ILE A 106 -12.20 -5.33 12.02
N ASN A 107 -12.44 -4.98 10.76
CA ASN A 107 -12.92 -3.66 10.41
C ASN A 107 -14.27 -3.76 9.71
N ARG A 108 -15.22 -2.92 10.12
CA ARG A 108 -16.45 -2.72 9.36
C ARG A 108 -16.15 -1.82 8.18
N LEU A 109 -16.66 -2.23 7.03
CA LEU A 109 -16.57 -1.47 5.81
C LEU A 109 -17.74 -0.49 5.67
N LYS A 110 -17.52 0.79 5.98
CA LYS A 110 -18.52 1.86 5.86
C LYS A 110 -18.28 2.75 4.65
N THR A 111 -19.36 3.21 4.01
CA THR A 111 -19.26 4.26 3.00
C THR A 111 -18.75 5.54 3.65
N GLY A 112 -17.53 5.92 3.28
CA GLY A 112 -16.85 7.08 3.84
C GLY A 112 -16.54 8.11 2.78
N ARG A 113 -16.15 9.30 3.24
CA ARG A 113 -15.50 10.31 2.39
C ARG A 113 -14.07 10.44 2.88
N ALA A 114 -13.11 10.03 2.04
CA ALA A 114 -11.70 10.30 2.24
C ALA A 114 -11.41 11.79 2.02
N SER A 115 -10.21 12.22 2.41
CA SER A 115 -9.69 13.55 2.11
C SER A 115 -9.85 13.89 0.61
N TYR A 116 -10.06 15.18 0.28
CA TYR A 116 -10.36 15.65 -1.08
C TYR A 116 -11.69 15.16 -1.68
N GLY A 117 -12.52 14.52 -0.88
CA GLY A 117 -13.92 14.30 -1.22
C GLY A 117 -14.21 13.00 -1.96
N ILE A 118 -13.23 12.09 -2.05
CA ILE A 118 -13.36 10.81 -2.72
C ILE A 118 -14.08 9.81 -1.80
N ARG A 119 -14.95 8.97 -2.37
CA ARG A 119 -15.75 8.00 -1.62
C ARG A 119 -15.12 6.62 -1.72
N ASP A 120 -14.46 6.18 -0.65
CA ASP A 120 -13.99 4.80 -0.47
C ASP A 120 -14.59 4.19 0.81
N ARG A 121 -14.43 2.87 0.98
CA ARG A 121 -14.85 2.14 2.17
C ARG A 121 -13.79 2.29 3.26
N ILE A 122 -14.14 3.00 4.33
CA ILE A 122 -13.27 3.18 5.50
C ILE A 122 -13.31 1.90 6.31
N LEU A 123 -12.14 1.52 6.83
CA LEU A 123 -11.95 0.40 7.74
C LEU A 123 -12.01 0.94 9.17
N GLU A 124 -13.10 0.66 9.88
CA GLU A 124 -13.26 1.04 11.29
C GLU A 124 -13.20 -0.19 12.20
N PRO A 125 -12.35 -0.19 13.23
CA PRO A 125 -12.31 -1.28 14.20
C PRO A 125 -13.70 -1.51 14.80
N VAL A 126 -14.16 -2.76 14.77
CA VAL A 126 -15.50 -3.12 15.24
C VAL A 126 -15.41 -4.10 16.40
N THR A 127 -16.18 -3.82 17.45
CA THR A 127 -16.38 -4.74 18.58
C THR A 127 -17.78 -5.31 18.61
N ASP A 128 -18.74 -4.56 18.06
CA ASP A 128 -20.14 -4.93 17.93
C ASP A 128 -20.80 -4.22 16.74
N GLU A 129 -21.71 -4.89 16.04
CA GLU A 129 -22.39 -4.35 14.86
C GLU A 129 -23.86 -4.79 14.72
N GLY A 130 -24.77 -3.83 14.51
CA GLY A 130 -26.18 -4.11 14.24
C GLY A 130 -26.45 -4.24 12.74
N VAL A 131 -27.11 -5.32 12.33
CA VAL A 131 -27.48 -5.56 10.92
C VAL A 131 -28.97 -5.80 10.82
N GLU A 132 -29.66 -4.97 10.04
CA GLU A 132 -31.09 -5.11 9.81
C GLU A 132 -31.42 -6.41 9.06
N ARG A 133 -32.66 -6.88 9.23
CA ARG A 133 -33.21 -8.01 8.49
C ARG A 133 -33.07 -7.78 6.98
N GLY A 134 -32.55 -8.77 6.28
CA GLY A 134 -32.40 -8.74 4.82
C GLY A 134 -31.21 -7.92 4.31
N LYS A 135 -30.34 -7.42 5.20
CA LYS A 135 -29.11 -6.71 4.86
C LYS A 135 -27.85 -7.51 5.19
N SER A 136 -26.74 -7.11 4.56
CA SER A 136 -25.40 -7.62 4.82
C SER A 136 -24.52 -6.59 5.52
N ALA A 137 -23.59 -7.04 6.35
CA ALA A 137 -22.44 -6.26 6.80
C ALA A 137 -21.14 -6.96 6.38
N ASP A 138 -20.19 -6.18 5.87
CA ASP A 138 -18.90 -6.71 5.42
C ASP A 138 -17.79 -6.42 6.42
N PHE A 139 -16.94 -7.42 6.59
CA PHE A 139 -15.82 -7.43 7.50
C PHE A 139 -14.52 -7.65 6.74
N TRP A 140 -13.54 -6.79 7.01
CA TRP A 140 -12.16 -6.96 6.58
C TRP A 140 -11.34 -7.48 7.74
N VAL A 141 -10.57 -8.53 7.53
CA VAL A 141 -9.67 -9.11 8.52
C VAL A 141 -8.26 -9.10 7.97
N THR A 142 -7.29 -8.57 8.73
CA THR A 142 -5.86 -8.65 8.38
C THR A 142 -5.14 -9.56 9.37
N VAL A 143 -4.31 -10.48 8.90
CA VAL A 143 -3.47 -11.39 9.69
C VAL A 143 -2.01 -10.98 9.49
N TYR A 144 -1.37 -10.43 10.51
CA TYR A 144 0.07 -10.18 10.47
C TYR A 144 0.86 -11.44 10.85
N VAL A 145 1.80 -11.87 10.01
CA VAL A 145 2.72 -12.98 10.32
C VAL A 145 4.03 -12.40 10.83
N SER A 146 4.41 -12.72 12.07
CA SER A 146 5.67 -12.25 12.64
C SER A 146 6.88 -12.62 11.77
N GLU A 147 7.88 -11.75 11.70
CA GLU A 147 9.14 -12.06 11.01
C GLU A 147 9.87 -13.29 11.59
N ASN A 148 9.61 -13.61 12.86
CA ASN A 148 10.22 -14.72 13.59
C ASN A 148 9.34 -15.97 13.65
N ALA A 149 8.15 -15.94 13.05
CA ALA A 149 7.24 -17.08 13.08
C ALA A 149 7.88 -18.32 12.44
N ASP A 150 7.68 -19.50 13.04
CA ASP A 150 8.08 -20.76 12.42
C ASP A 150 7.24 -21.00 11.16
N SER A 151 7.87 -21.56 10.11
CA SER A 151 7.15 -22.03 8.94
C SER A 151 6.29 -23.25 9.27
N GLY A 152 5.21 -23.43 8.51
CA GLY A 152 4.27 -24.53 8.66
C GLY A 152 2.82 -24.10 8.72
N THR A 153 1.94 -25.05 9.01
CA THR A 153 0.49 -24.82 9.02
C THR A 153 -0.03 -24.57 10.44
N TYR A 154 -0.70 -23.44 10.60
CA TYR A 154 -1.36 -23.01 11.82
C TYR A 154 -2.87 -23.14 11.68
N HIS A 155 -3.52 -23.55 12.77
CA HIS A 155 -4.96 -23.74 12.81
C HIS A 155 -5.58 -22.89 13.91
N GLY A 156 -6.76 -22.35 13.64
CA GLY A 156 -7.60 -21.65 14.60
C GLY A 156 -9.07 -21.68 14.20
N ILE A 157 -9.88 -20.91 14.91
CA ILE A 157 -11.32 -20.85 14.69
C ILE A 157 -11.76 -19.39 14.72
N MET A 158 -12.41 -18.95 13.64
CA MET A 158 -13.21 -17.73 13.63
C MET A 158 -14.60 -18.04 14.20
N THR A 159 -15.01 -17.29 15.21
CA THR A 159 -16.31 -17.38 15.85
C THR A 159 -17.09 -16.10 15.57
N VAL A 160 -18.27 -16.24 14.98
CA VAL A 160 -19.23 -15.15 14.76
C VAL A 160 -20.45 -15.38 15.64
N THR A 161 -20.83 -14.39 16.44
CA THR A 161 -21.98 -14.44 17.34
C THR A 161 -22.98 -13.34 17.03
N SER A 162 -24.27 -13.59 17.24
CA SER A 162 -25.34 -12.60 17.10
C SER A 162 -26.30 -12.59 18.29
N GLY A 163 -26.02 -11.81 19.34
CA GLY A 163 -26.83 -11.80 20.56
C GLY A 163 -27.01 -13.21 21.16
N ASP A 164 -28.26 -13.65 21.33
CA ASP A 164 -28.62 -14.97 21.88
C ASP A 164 -28.50 -16.12 20.86
N ASN A 165 -28.25 -15.82 19.58
CA ASN A 165 -28.03 -16.86 18.57
C ASN A 165 -26.69 -17.56 18.81
N GLY A 166 -26.70 -18.89 18.69
CA GLY A 166 -25.50 -19.71 18.89
C GLY A 166 -24.33 -19.31 17.97
N PRO A 167 -23.08 -19.54 18.40
CA PRO A 167 -21.90 -19.17 17.63
C PRO A 167 -21.78 -19.97 16.33
N VAL A 168 -21.53 -19.29 15.21
CA VAL A 168 -21.06 -19.91 13.98
C VAL A 168 -19.54 -19.99 14.05
N LYS A 169 -18.98 -21.19 13.90
CA LYS A 169 -17.53 -21.46 13.97
C LYS A 169 -17.00 -21.86 12.61
N ILE A 170 -16.03 -21.09 12.11
CA ILE A 170 -15.37 -21.30 10.82
C ILE A 170 -13.90 -21.64 11.08
N PRO A 171 -13.40 -22.82 10.64
CA PRO A 171 -11.99 -23.15 10.71
C PRO A 171 -11.13 -22.15 9.94
N VAL A 172 -10.00 -21.77 10.53
CA VAL A 172 -8.97 -20.92 9.91
C VAL A 172 -7.68 -21.72 9.79
N GLU A 173 -7.14 -21.80 8.59
CA GLU A 173 -5.85 -22.41 8.27
C GLU A 173 -4.92 -21.34 7.69
N LEU A 174 -3.73 -21.18 8.28
CA LEU A 174 -2.69 -20.28 7.79
C LEU A 174 -1.42 -21.09 7.52
N LYS A 175 -0.96 -21.11 6.26
CA LYS A 175 0.33 -21.66 5.88
C LYS A 175 1.39 -20.56 5.89
N VAL A 176 2.34 -20.64 6.82
CA VAL A 176 3.52 -19.75 6.87
C VAL A 176 4.63 -20.37 6.04
N LEU A 177 5.02 -19.69 4.96
CA LEU A 177 6.05 -20.14 4.03
C LEU A 177 7.46 -20.03 4.64
N PRO A 178 8.44 -20.86 4.20
CA PRO A 178 9.80 -20.89 4.74
C PRO A 178 10.70 -19.70 4.33
N ALA A 179 10.12 -18.55 4.00
CA ALA A 179 10.84 -17.35 3.59
C ALA A 179 10.29 -16.09 4.30
N LYS A 180 11.08 -15.02 4.27
CA LYS A 180 10.68 -13.70 4.76
C LYS A 180 10.27 -12.85 3.56
N LEU A 181 9.20 -12.06 3.73
CA LEU A 181 8.82 -11.04 2.77
C LEU A 181 9.86 -9.91 2.83
N GLU A 182 10.90 -10.04 2.01
CA GLU A 182 11.99 -9.07 1.97
C GLU A 182 11.65 -7.90 1.05
N GLU A 183 12.19 -6.73 1.43
CA GLU A 183 12.10 -5.53 0.61
C GLU A 183 13.13 -5.59 -0.53
N PRO A 184 12.76 -5.23 -1.76
CA PRO A 184 13.73 -5.06 -2.84
C PRO A 184 14.75 -3.97 -2.47
N LYS A 185 16.05 -4.28 -2.53
CA LYS A 185 17.12 -3.37 -2.08
C LYS A 185 17.18 -2.05 -2.85
N ASP A 186 16.83 -2.10 -4.14
CA ASP A 186 17.02 -0.98 -5.09
C ASP A 186 15.68 -0.34 -5.50
N VAL A 187 14.63 -0.52 -4.70
CA VAL A 187 13.30 0.05 -4.98
C VAL A 187 12.74 0.65 -3.71
N GLN A 188 12.20 1.85 -3.83
CA GLN A 188 11.63 2.60 -2.72
C GLN A 188 10.12 2.77 -2.85
N PHE A 189 9.42 2.61 -1.74
CA PHE A 189 8.00 2.93 -1.64
C PHE A 189 7.85 4.11 -0.70
N ALA A 190 7.16 5.15 -1.13
CA ALA A 190 7.00 6.35 -0.34
C ALA A 190 5.58 6.89 -0.44
N MET A 191 5.25 7.80 0.47
CA MET A 191 4.20 8.77 0.27
C MET A 191 4.85 10.15 0.20
N LEU A 192 4.67 10.88 -0.90
CA LEU A 192 5.02 12.30 -1.03
C LEU A 192 4.04 13.16 -0.20
N TYR A 193 3.86 12.81 1.07
CA TYR A 193 2.90 13.40 1.98
C TYR A 193 3.56 13.66 3.32
N THR A 194 3.32 14.85 3.86
CA THR A 194 3.95 15.30 5.10
C THR A 194 3.01 15.14 6.25
N VAL A 195 3.51 14.57 7.33
CA VAL A 195 2.72 14.42 8.55
C VAL A 195 2.45 15.81 9.12
N SER A 196 1.17 16.11 9.31
CA SER A 196 0.65 17.40 9.80
C SER A 196 1.43 18.06 10.96
N PRO A 197 2.01 17.36 11.96
CA PRO A 197 2.82 17.98 13.01
C PRO A 197 4.16 18.59 12.57
N PHE A 198 4.73 18.14 11.45
CA PHE A 198 5.97 18.66 10.87
C PHE A 198 5.75 19.35 9.53
N GLY A 199 4.50 19.73 9.21
CA GLY A 199 4.18 20.49 8.01
C GLY A 199 4.86 21.86 7.96
N GLN A 200 4.33 22.76 7.12
CA GLN A 200 4.89 24.11 6.91
C GLN A 200 4.96 25.01 8.18
N TYR A 201 4.57 24.52 9.36
CA TYR A 201 4.41 25.29 10.59
C TYR A 201 5.01 24.63 11.84
N PHE A 202 6.15 23.94 11.72
CA PHE A 202 6.88 23.44 12.89
C PHE A 202 7.22 24.61 13.85
N LYS A 203 6.84 24.48 15.14
CA LYS A 203 7.24 25.42 16.20
C LYS A 203 7.98 24.69 17.31
N PRO A 204 9.14 25.20 17.77
CA PRO A 204 9.77 24.73 19.01
C PRO A 204 8.76 24.80 20.17
N GLY A 205 8.55 23.69 20.88
CA GLY A 205 7.66 23.58 22.03
C GLY A 205 6.39 22.74 21.84
N MET A 206 5.96 22.42 20.61
CA MET A 206 4.71 21.66 20.34
C MET A 206 4.86 20.13 20.51
N HIS A 207 5.81 19.67 21.33
CA HIS A 207 6.61 18.48 21.00
C HIS A 207 5.96 17.12 21.23
N ASP A 208 5.29 16.84 22.35
CA ASP A 208 5.12 15.43 22.71
C ASP A 208 3.91 14.76 22.05
N GLN A 209 2.77 15.45 21.99
CA GLN A 209 1.58 14.91 21.33
C GLN A 209 1.78 14.78 19.83
N LEU A 210 2.31 15.83 19.21
CA LEU A 210 2.53 15.88 17.77
C LEU A 210 3.60 14.89 17.29
N LYS A 211 4.67 14.68 18.06
CA LYS A 211 5.64 13.61 17.77
C LYS A 211 5.01 12.23 17.87
N ARG A 212 4.12 12.00 18.85
CA ARG A 212 3.38 10.74 18.95
C ARG A 212 2.48 10.53 17.73
N GLU A 213 1.73 11.55 17.32
CA GLU A 213 0.87 11.47 16.12
C GLU A 213 1.70 11.22 14.85
N ALA A 214 2.86 11.86 14.70
CA ALA A 214 3.78 11.60 13.59
C ALA A 214 4.34 10.18 13.61
N LEU A 215 4.76 9.71 14.78
CA LEU A 215 5.29 8.37 14.95
C LEU A 215 4.26 7.30 14.59
N GLU A 216 3.01 7.44 15.08
CA GLU A 216 1.95 6.49 14.75
C GLU A 216 1.60 6.52 13.26
N PHE A 217 1.59 7.70 12.64
CA PHE A 217 1.40 7.80 11.19
C PHE A 217 2.55 7.17 10.38
N TYR A 218 3.80 7.35 10.79
CA TYR A 218 4.94 6.72 10.11
C TYR A 218 4.97 5.21 10.32
N LYS A 219 4.56 4.70 11.50
CA LYS A 219 4.34 3.27 11.72
C LYS A 219 3.25 2.73 10.80
N GLU A 220 2.18 3.49 10.60
CA GLU A 220 1.12 3.15 9.65
C GLU A 220 1.65 3.06 8.22
N LEU A 221 2.42 4.06 7.76
CA LEU A 221 3.08 4.00 6.46
C LEU A 221 4.03 2.79 6.35
N ARG A 222 4.81 2.52 7.40
CA ARG A 222 5.72 1.38 7.44
C ARG A 222 4.98 0.04 7.36
N ALA A 223 3.87 -0.10 8.09
CA ALA A 223 3.02 -1.28 8.05
C ALA A 223 2.36 -1.51 6.67
N HIS A 224 2.23 -0.45 5.86
CA HIS A 224 1.75 -0.52 4.48
C HIS A 224 2.87 -0.63 3.44
N GLY A 225 4.08 -1.00 3.87
CA GLY A 225 5.20 -1.32 3.00
C GLY A 225 6.02 -0.12 2.53
N MET A 226 5.75 1.09 3.04
CA MET A 226 6.59 2.25 2.74
C MET A 226 7.99 2.07 3.35
N THR A 227 9.00 2.51 2.61
CA THR A 227 10.41 2.44 2.98
C THR A 227 11.00 3.83 3.22
N ALA A 228 10.48 4.85 2.55
CA ALA A 228 11.01 6.21 2.51
C ALA A 228 9.97 7.25 3.00
N ILE A 229 10.48 8.42 3.39
CA ILE A 229 9.65 9.59 3.75
C ILE A 229 9.87 10.75 2.78
N SER A 230 8.89 11.65 2.71
CA SER A 230 8.97 12.85 1.89
C SER A 230 8.55 14.10 2.67
N PRO A 231 9.43 14.63 3.52
CA PRO A 231 9.13 15.82 4.29
C PRO A 231 8.83 17.03 3.37
N LYS A 232 7.76 17.75 3.71
CA LYS A 232 7.36 19.07 3.17
C LYS A 232 7.41 20.11 4.30
N ASN A 233 8.31 19.91 5.27
CA ASN A 233 8.58 20.91 6.29
C ASN A 233 9.21 22.13 5.64
N SER A 234 8.92 23.29 6.20
CA SER A 234 9.35 24.54 5.60
C SER A 234 10.62 25.09 6.24
N ASP A 235 11.01 24.66 7.46
CA ASP A 235 12.03 25.32 8.31
C ASP A 235 12.02 26.86 8.12
N TRP A 236 10.82 27.41 7.85
CA TRP A 236 10.63 28.68 7.16
C TRP A 236 10.26 29.76 8.18
N PRO A 237 10.76 31.00 8.01
CA PRO A 237 11.75 31.41 7.01
C PRO A 237 13.12 30.78 7.27
N TYR A 238 13.88 30.56 6.19
CA TYR A 238 15.23 30.01 6.32
C TYR A 238 16.07 30.87 7.27
N ARG A 239 16.70 30.20 8.24
CA ARG A 239 17.74 30.76 9.10
C ARG A 239 19.01 29.98 8.86
N LYS A 240 20.15 30.67 8.81
CA LYS A 240 21.45 30.06 8.51
C LYS A 240 21.68 28.77 9.31
N GLY A 241 21.85 27.66 8.59
CA GLY A 241 22.11 26.33 9.16
C GLY A 241 20.93 25.66 9.89
N ASN A 242 19.73 26.25 9.90
CA ASN A 242 18.57 25.69 10.57
C ASN A 242 17.92 24.57 9.74
N ILE A 243 17.87 23.38 10.33
CA ILE A 243 17.22 22.17 9.78
C ILE A 243 16.49 21.37 10.88
N ASP A 244 15.99 22.07 11.89
CA ASP A 244 15.41 21.44 13.09
C ASP A 244 14.15 20.63 12.76
N GLY A 245 13.30 21.14 11.84
CA GLY A 245 12.12 20.44 11.37
C GLY A 245 12.48 19.14 10.67
N LEU A 246 13.40 19.21 9.71
CA LEU A 246 13.91 18.03 9.00
C LEU A 246 14.51 17.01 9.98
N LYS A 247 15.34 17.46 10.91
CA LYS A 247 15.96 16.61 11.91
C LYS A 247 14.95 15.86 12.77
N ALA A 248 13.85 16.51 13.15
CA ALA A 248 12.80 15.87 13.92
C ALA A 248 12.04 14.82 13.11
N GLU A 249 11.75 15.08 11.83
CA GLU A 249 11.11 14.11 10.94
C GLU A 249 11.99 12.89 10.68
N VAL A 250 13.27 13.09 10.34
CA VAL A 250 14.20 11.99 10.06
C VAL A 250 14.33 11.07 11.28
N ARG A 251 14.45 11.62 12.49
CA ARG A 251 14.50 10.81 13.72
C ARG A 251 13.21 10.04 13.95
N THR A 252 12.06 10.68 13.77
CA THR A 252 10.76 10.03 13.95
C THR A 252 10.55 8.91 12.91
N ALA A 253 11.04 9.10 11.69
CA ALA A 253 11.00 8.09 10.64
C ALA A 253 11.89 6.88 10.96
N LEU A 254 13.11 7.12 11.45
CA LEU A 254 14.00 6.06 11.93
C LEU A 254 13.39 5.28 13.10
N ASP A 255 12.77 5.97 14.07
CA ASP A 255 12.05 5.34 15.18
C ASP A 255 10.86 4.47 14.71
N ALA A 256 10.26 4.82 13.57
CA ALA A 256 9.20 4.03 12.92
C ALA A 256 9.72 2.90 12.02
N GLY A 257 11.03 2.81 11.79
CA GLY A 257 11.65 1.83 10.89
C GLY A 257 11.65 2.21 9.41
N LEU A 258 11.37 3.47 9.06
CA LEU A 258 11.49 4.01 7.71
C LEU A 258 12.94 4.43 7.45
N ASN A 259 13.73 3.50 6.90
CA ASN A 259 15.17 3.64 6.75
C ASN A 259 15.63 4.00 5.32
N GLY A 260 14.68 4.14 4.38
CA GLY A 260 14.94 4.56 3.01
C GLY A 260 15.32 6.04 2.89
N PRO A 261 15.57 6.53 1.67
CA PRO A 261 15.96 7.91 1.43
C PRO A 261 14.88 8.90 1.89
N VAL A 262 15.32 10.12 2.19
CA VAL A 262 14.47 11.24 2.59
C VAL A 262 14.29 12.16 1.39
N LEU A 263 13.09 12.15 0.81
CA LEU A 263 12.75 12.98 -0.35
C LEU A 263 12.31 14.37 0.12
N TRP A 264 13.27 15.25 0.35
CA TRP A 264 12.99 16.52 1.00
C TRP A 264 12.48 17.56 0.01
N TYR A 265 11.18 17.81 0.07
CA TYR A 265 10.56 18.96 -0.57
C TYR A 265 10.93 20.23 0.19
N MET A 266 11.85 21.01 -0.37
CA MET A 266 12.47 22.15 0.32
C MET A 266 12.26 23.49 -0.40
N SER A 267 11.42 23.51 -1.43
CA SER A 267 11.20 24.67 -2.31
C SER A 267 10.97 25.99 -1.56
N SER A 268 10.25 25.98 -0.43
CA SER A 268 10.00 27.21 0.31
C SER A 268 11.28 27.86 0.83
N LEU A 269 12.26 27.09 1.32
CA LEU A 269 13.49 27.59 1.93
C LEU A 269 14.36 28.44 0.99
N ILE A 270 14.17 28.24 -0.31
CA ILE A 270 14.94 28.89 -1.37
C ILE A 270 14.05 29.72 -2.29
N ASN A 271 12.83 30.09 -1.88
CA ASN A 271 11.89 30.83 -2.72
C ASN A 271 11.59 30.14 -4.08
N GLY A 272 11.45 28.81 -4.11
CA GLY A 272 11.12 28.03 -5.32
C GLY A 272 9.65 27.58 -5.43
N ALA A 273 8.81 27.89 -4.43
CA ALA A 273 7.41 27.47 -4.41
C ALA A 273 6.55 28.24 -5.44
N LYS A 274 5.34 27.74 -5.70
CA LYS A 274 4.35 28.37 -6.60
C LYS A 274 4.11 29.84 -6.20
N GLY A 275 3.91 30.72 -7.18
CA GLY A 275 3.86 32.17 -6.99
C GLY A 275 2.72 32.90 -7.68
N GLY A 276 2.74 34.24 -7.65
CA GLY A 276 1.72 35.10 -8.24
C GLY A 276 0.43 35.20 -7.41
N LYS A 277 -0.60 35.86 -7.98
CA LYS A 277 -1.85 36.19 -7.26
C LYS A 277 -2.57 34.97 -6.69
N LYS A 278 -2.61 33.86 -7.44
CA LYS A 278 -3.28 32.61 -7.06
C LYS A 278 -2.66 31.98 -5.80
N TYR A 279 -1.35 32.13 -5.65
CA TYR A 279 -0.57 31.55 -4.55
C TYR A 279 0.04 32.64 -3.67
N ALA A 280 -0.64 33.80 -3.52
CA ALA A 280 -0.10 34.95 -2.82
C ALA A 280 0.26 34.67 -1.35
N TYR A 281 -0.40 33.68 -0.74
CA TYR A 281 -0.24 33.22 0.63
C TYR A 281 0.78 32.08 0.81
N TYR A 282 1.42 31.62 -0.27
CA TYR A 282 2.46 30.59 -0.17
C TYR A 282 3.73 31.18 0.43
N ASP A 283 4.28 30.48 1.42
CA ASP A 283 5.62 30.71 1.94
C ASP A 283 6.68 30.32 0.92
N GLY A 284 7.75 31.12 0.82
CA GLY A 284 8.85 30.85 -0.11
C GLY A 284 8.42 30.81 -1.58
N LYS A 285 7.48 31.68 -1.97
CA LYS A 285 7.06 31.84 -3.35
C LYS A 285 8.16 32.40 -4.24
N CYS A 286 8.19 31.96 -5.49
CA CYS A 286 9.18 32.38 -6.49
C CYS A 286 9.17 33.86 -6.84
N ASP A 287 8.11 34.60 -6.50
CA ASP A 287 8.07 36.06 -6.64
C ASP A 287 9.21 36.75 -5.86
N ASN A 288 9.69 36.11 -4.80
CA ASN A 288 10.73 36.64 -3.92
C ASN A 288 12.14 36.12 -4.26
N TRP A 289 12.29 35.32 -5.32
CA TRP A 289 13.57 34.71 -5.69
C TRP A 289 14.67 35.77 -5.87
N ASP A 290 15.79 35.54 -5.20
CA ASP A 290 17.04 36.27 -5.40
C ASP A 290 18.15 35.24 -5.58
N GLU A 291 18.67 35.13 -6.80
CA GLU A 291 19.60 34.08 -7.17
C GLU A 291 20.84 34.02 -6.27
N THR A 292 21.43 35.17 -5.94
CA THR A 292 22.66 35.20 -5.13
C THR A 292 22.38 34.75 -3.69
N ARG A 293 21.30 35.28 -3.09
CA ARG A 293 20.90 34.95 -1.72
C ARG A 293 20.47 33.48 -1.63
N ASP A 294 19.58 33.04 -2.51
CA ASP A 294 18.90 31.76 -2.39
C ASP A 294 19.81 30.59 -2.79
N LEU A 295 20.71 30.76 -3.77
CA LEU A 295 21.74 29.75 -4.05
C LEU A 295 22.80 29.65 -2.95
N ARG A 296 23.15 30.77 -2.30
CA ARG A 296 24.00 30.72 -1.09
C ARG A 296 23.28 29.97 0.04
N ASN A 297 22.00 30.29 0.29
CA ASN A 297 21.20 29.61 1.30
C ASN A 297 21.11 28.11 1.01
N LEU A 298 20.88 27.71 -0.24
CA LEU A 298 20.86 26.31 -0.66
C LEU A 298 22.16 25.58 -0.33
N LYS A 299 23.32 26.17 -0.65
CA LYS A 299 24.63 25.60 -0.32
C LYS A 299 24.83 25.46 1.19
N GLU A 300 24.41 26.45 1.97
CA GLU A 300 24.46 26.39 3.44
C GLU A 300 23.54 25.30 4.01
N ILE A 301 22.33 25.14 3.46
CA ILE A 301 21.37 24.08 3.83
C ILE A 301 21.97 22.70 3.54
N ILE A 302 22.47 22.47 2.32
CA ILE A 302 23.08 21.19 1.93
C ILE A 302 24.26 20.86 2.84
N GLY A 303 25.11 21.86 3.16
CA GLY A 303 26.22 21.70 4.10
C GLY A 303 25.75 21.22 5.48
N ALA A 304 24.73 21.87 6.04
CA ALA A 304 24.16 21.50 7.34
C ALA A 304 23.53 20.09 7.34
N VAL A 305 22.84 19.72 6.26
CA VAL A 305 22.26 18.38 6.08
C VAL A 305 23.35 17.32 5.98
N LYS A 306 24.41 17.54 5.18
CA LYS A 306 25.52 16.58 5.04
C LYS A 306 26.28 16.39 6.35
N GLU A 307 26.56 17.48 7.07
CA GLU A 307 27.23 17.42 8.38
C GLU A 307 26.38 16.66 9.41
N THR A 308 25.12 17.04 9.54
CA THR A 308 24.19 16.43 10.51
C THR A 308 23.91 14.98 10.15
N GLY A 309 23.62 14.70 8.88
CA GLY A 309 23.35 13.35 8.38
C GLY A 309 24.51 12.40 8.60
N LYS A 310 25.76 12.85 8.38
CA LYS A 310 26.95 12.06 8.71
C LYS A 310 27.08 11.80 10.22
N LYS A 311 26.88 12.84 11.04
CA LYS A 311 27.00 12.75 12.50
C LYS A 311 25.93 11.84 13.12
N GLU A 312 24.71 11.92 12.63
CA GLU A 312 23.54 11.21 13.16
C GLU A 312 23.18 9.95 12.37
N LYS A 313 23.99 9.59 11.36
CA LYS A 313 23.81 8.41 10.49
C LYS A 313 22.44 8.38 9.80
N TRP A 314 22.03 9.52 9.24
CA TRP A 314 20.79 9.61 8.48
C TRP A 314 20.87 8.81 7.18
N PRO A 315 19.72 8.34 6.67
CA PRO A 315 19.61 7.92 5.27
C PRO A 315 19.99 9.07 4.32
N GLU A 316 20.20 8.72 3.06
CA GLU A 316 20.45 9.70 2.01
C GLU A 316 19.30 10.71 1.92
N VAL A 317 19.61 12.00 1.93
CA VAL A 317 18.64 13.08 1.71
C VAL A 317 18.71 13.50 0.25
N VAL A 318 17.58 13.38 -0.44
CA VAL A 318 17.39 13.79 -1.83
C VAL A 318 16.66 15.13 -1.83
N PHE A 319 17.20 16.11 -2.55
CA PHE A 319 16.69 17.49 -2.56
C PHE A 319 15.70 17.70 -3.71
N ILE A 320 14.43 17.98 -3.39
CA ILE A 320 13.41 18.44 -4.33
C ILE A 320 13.27 19.95 -4.16
N THR A 321 13.92 20.71 -5.03
CA THR A 321 14.05 22.16 -4.94
C THR A 321 12.86 22.92 -5.53
N VAL A 322 12.08 22.29 -6.42
CA VAL A 322 10.87 22.86 -7.03
C VAL A 322 9.82 21.75 -7.23
N ASP A 323 8.57 21.97 -6.78
CA ASP A 323 7.44 21.05 -7.02
C ASP A 323 6.86 21.21 -8.42
N GLU A 324 6.65 20.12 -9.15
CA GLU A 324 5.89 20.10 -10.42
C GLU A 324 6.19 21.36 -11.27
N PRO A 325 7.48 21.63 -11.56
CA PRO A 325 7.87 22.80 -12.32
C PRO A 325 7.21 22.74 -13.69
N GLY A 326 6.76 23.89 -14.18
CA GLY A 326 6.18 23.97 -15.51
C GLY A 326 4.70 23.69 -15.61
N THR A 327 3.94 23.56 -14.49
CA THR A 327 2.50 23.26 -14.64
C THR A 327 1.70 24.37 -15.34
N ASP A 328 0.85 24.02 -16.32
CA ASP A 328 -0.08 24.89 -17.08
C ASP A 328 -1.05 25.71 -16.21
N THR A 329 -1.10 25.43 -14.91
CA THR A 329 -1.94 26.14 -13.94
C THR A 329 -1.32 27.45 -13.41
N GLU A 330 -0.13 27.79 -13.88
CA GLU A 330 0.64 28.98 -13.48
C GLU A 330 0.52 30.12 -14.49
N ASP A 331 0.67 31.36 -14.00
CA ASP A 331 0.89 32.50 -14.90
C ASP A 331 2.23 32.29 -15.63
N ARG A 332 2.31 32.70 -16.91
CA ARG A 332 3.48 32.49 -17.75
C ARG A 332 4.79 32.99 -17.11
N LYS A 333 4.75 34.15 -16.44
CA LYS A 333 5.94 34.69 -15.77
C LYS A 333 6.39 33.80 -14.61
N ILE A 334 5.42 33.25 -13.87
CA ILE A 334 5.69 32.34 -12.74
C ILE A 334 6.31 31.04 -13.26
N LEU A 335 5.75 30.48 -14.34
CA LEU A 335 6.28 29.30 -15.00
C LEU A 335 7.75 29.52 -15.44
N ASP A 336 8.02 30.63 -16.12
CA ASP A 336 9.37 31.00 -16.56
C ASP A 336 10.35 31.10 -15.40
N THR A 337 9.94 31.79 -14.34
CA THR A 337 10.75 31.96 -13.13
C THR A 337 11.04 30.61 -12.47
N ARG A 338 10.05 29.72 -12.33
CA ARG A 338 10.22 28.43 -11.64
C ARG A 338 11.09 27.45 -12.43
N MET A 339 11.02 27.46 -13.76
CA MET A 339 11.92 26.66 -14.59
C MET A 339 13.37 27.14 -14.47
N GLU A 340 13.60 28.46 -14.43
CA GLU A 340 14.93 29.03 -14.19
C GLU A 340 15.48 28.65 -12.80
N ILE A 341 14.63 28.76 -11.77
CA ILE A 341 14.99 28.34 -10.39
C ILE A 341 15.35 26.86 -10.35
N LEU A 342 14.55 25.99 -10.98
CA LEU A 342 14.80 24.56 -11.01
C LEU A 342 16.17 24.24 -11.61
N GLU A 343 16.49 24.81 -12.78
CA GLU A 343 17.78 24.60 -13.45
C GLU A 343 18.95 25.00 -12.54
N LYS A 344 18.90 26.23 -12.00
CA LYS A 344 19.98 26.78 -11.15
C LYS A 344 20.15 26.01 -9.86
N THR A 345 19.06 25.60 -9.24
CA THR A 345 19.07 24.93 -7.94
C THR A 345 19.50 23.47 -8.05
N LEU A 346 19.04 22.72 -9.05
CA LEU A 346 19.50 21.34 -9.27
C LEU A 346 20.97 21.29 -9.70
N LYS A 347 21.41 22.21 -10.57
CA LYS A 347 22.84 22.35 -10.86
C LYS A 347 23.66 22.59 -9.60
N THR A 348 23.18 23.47 -8.72
CA THR A 348 23.85 23.75 -7.44
C THR A 348 23.89 22.51 -6.54
N VAL A 349 22.78 21.76 -6.42
CA VAL A 349 22.74 20.49 -5.66
C VAL A 349 23.78 19.52 -6.20
N HIS A 350 23.80 19.31 -7.52
CA HIS A 350 24.74 18.42 -8.20
C HIS A 350 26.21 18.81 -7.94
N GLU A 351 26.55 20.10 -8.04
CA GLU A 351 27.91 20.61 -7.79
C GLU A 351 28.40 20.38 -6.35
N THR A 352 27.49 20.22 -5.38
CA THR A 352 27.85 19.87 -4.00
C THR A 352 28.03 18.36 -3.78
N GLY A 353 27.74 17.53 -4.78
CA GLY A 353 27.71 16.08 -4.68
C GLY A 353 26.58 15.55 -3.78
N ALA A 354 25.46 16.28 -3.69
CA ALA A 354 24.22 15.80 -3.09
C ALA A 354 23.26 15.36 -4.21
N LYS A 355 22.28 14.50 -3.90
CA LYS A 355 21.30 14.04 -4.89
C LYS A 355 20.15 15.03 -5.06
N GLY A 356 19.85 15.39 -6.30
CA GLY A 356 18.71 16.21 -6.67
C GLY A 356 17.59 15.41 -7.33
N ALA A 357 16.34 15.82 -7.13
CA ALA A 357 15.19 15.21 -7.77
C ALA A 357 14.21 16.26 -8.30
N ALA A 358 13.46 15.89 -9.34
CA ALA A 358 12.37 16.70 -9.89
C ALA A 358 11.12 15.85 -10.09
N THR A 359 9.97 16.42 -9.71
CA THR A 359 8.64 15.85 -9.99
C THR A 359 8.13 16.35 -11.34
N LEU A 360 7.45 15.49 -12.09
CA LEU A 360 7.08 15.75 -13.49
C LEU A 360 5.62 15.38 -13.70
N THR A 361 4.74 16.38 -13.77
CA THR A 361 3.26 16.20 -13.76
C THR A 361 2.59 16.57 -15.08
N GLU A 362 3.31 17.19 -15.99
CA GLU A 362 2.74 17.66 -17.25
C GLU A 362 2.93 16.62 -18.35
N PRO A 363 2.00 16.47 -19.28
CA PRO A 363 2.27 15.71 -20.47
C PRO A 363 3.15 16.57 -21.38
N LEU A 364 4.45 16.30 -21.36
CA LEU A 364 5.36 16.85 -22.34
C LEU A 364 5.25 16.10 -23.69
N ASP A 365 4.25 15.24 -23.84
CA ASP A 365 3.96 14.43 -25.01
C ASP A 365 3.15 15.18 -26.09
N ASP A 366 3.25 14.69 -27.32
CA ASP A 366 2.61 15.33 -28.47
C ASP A 366 1.07 15.22 -28.46
N LYS A 367 0.53 14.28 -27.66
CA LYS A 367 -0.92 14.04 -27.54
C LYS A 367 -1.60 15.13 -26.71
N HIS A 368 -0.94 15.62 -25.66
CA HIS A 368 -1.52 16.57 -24.74
C HIS A 368 -0.86 17.95 -24.76
N ASN A 369 0.29 18.12 -25.45
CA ASN A 369 0.94 19.41 -25.72
C ASN A 369 0.38 20.10 -26.99
N ASN A 370 -0.80 19.69 -27.47
CA ASN A 370 -1.52 20.31 -28.59
C ASN A 370 -2.97 20.76 -28.29
N PRO A 371 -3.32 21.35 -27.13
CA PRO A 371 -4.56 22.09 -27.01
C PRO A 371 -4.48 23.43 -27.77
N PRO A 372 -5.62 23.98 -28.24
CA PRO A 372 -5.66 25.25 -28.98
C PRO A 372 -5.19 26.50 -28.18
N PHE A 373 -4.80 26.33 -26.91
CA PHE A 373 -4.32 27.37 -26.02
C PHE A 373 -2.82 27.28 -25.68
N VAL A 374 -2.11 26.22 -26.07
CA VAL A 374 -0.65 26.12 -25.92
C VAL A 374 0.01 26.92 -27.05
N LYS A 375 0.67 28.03 -26.69
CA LYS A 375 1.22 28.99 -27.65
C LYS A 375 2.60 28.62 -28.20
N VAL A 376 3.31 27.71 -27.52
CA VAL A 376 4.68 27.30 -27.89
C VAL A 376 4.80 25.79 -27.72
N GLN A 377 4.83 25.08 -28.83
CA GLN A 377 5.03 23.64 -28.85
C GLN A 377 6.41 23.30 -28.28
N ASN A 378 6.52 22.21 -27.51
CA ASN A 378 7.77 21.67 -26.95
C ASN A 378 8.54 22.55 -25.95
N GLU A 379 8.05 23.72 -25.58
CA GLU A 379 8.82 24.65 -24.73
C GLU A 379 9.26 24.06 -23.38
N LEU A 380 8.36 23.40 -22.65
CA LEU A 380 8.68 22.77 -21.38
C LEU A 380 9.72 21.65 -21.54
N ARG A 381 9.73 21.00 -22.71
CA ARG A 381 10.67 19.93 -23.06
C ARG A 381 12.07 20.45 -23.24
N ASP A 382 12.23 21.54 -23.99
CA ASP A 382 13.54 22.15 -24.21
C ASP A 382 14.13 22.66 -22.88
N ARG A 383 13.28 23.24 -22.02
CA ARG A 383 13.69 23.64 -20.67
C ARG A 383 14.07 22.44 -19.80
N TRP A 384 13.31 21.36 -19.87
CA TRP A 384 13.63 20.13 -19.15
C TRP A 384 14.96 19.53 -19.63
N ASN A 385 15.31 19.64 -20.91
CA ASN A 385 16.62 19.20 -21.42
C ASN A 385 17.81 19.94 -20.77
N ASN A 386 17.64 21.20 -20.35
CA ASN A 386 18.66 21.94 -19.62
C ASN A 386 18.81 21.44 -18.17
N VAL A 387 17.73 20.94 -17.59
CA VAL A 387 17.66 20.52 -16.18
C VAL A 387 18.09 19.07 -16.01
N ARG A 388 17.67 18.18 -16.93
CA ARG A 388 17.90 16.73 -16.90
C ARG A 388 19.33 16.32 -16.51
N PRO A 389 20.42 16.96 -17.02
CA PRO A 389 21.78 16.57 -16.67
C PRO A 389 22.14 16.68 -15.18
N TYR A 390 21.37 17.42 -14.39
CA TYR A 390 21.61 17.67 -12.97
C TYR A 390 20.65 16.92 -12.04
N CYS A 391 19.77 16.07 -12.58
CA CYS A 391 18.85 15.25 -11.81
C CYS A 391 19.49 13.90 -11.49
N ASP A 392 19.35 13.41 -10.27
CA ASP A 392 19.66 12.02 -9.92
C ASP A 392 18.39 11.15 -9.94
N ILE A 393 17.25 11.74 -9.59
CA ILE A 393 15.95 11.05 -9.58
C ILE A 393 14.90 11.84 -10.37
N ARG A 394 14.22 11.17 -11.29
CA ARG A 394 13.11 11.72 -12.09
C ARG A 394 11.81 11.07 -11.65
N ILE A 395 10.88 11.86 -11.10
CA ILE A 395 9.64 11.35 -10.49
C ILE A 395 8.44 11.71 -11.37
N TYR A 396 7.99 10.78 -12.21
CA TYR A 396 6.94 11.00 -13.21
C TYR A 396 5.53 10.74 -12.70
N GLY A 397 4.57 11.56 -13.14
CA GLY A 397 3.15 11.26 -12.97
C GLY A 397 2.75 10.07 -13.83
N TYR A 398 2.03 9.11 -13.24
CA TYR A 398 1.54 7.96 -13.99
C TYR A 398 0.66 8.40 -15.18
N SER A 399 0.96 7.89 -16.37
CA SER A 399 0.37 8.27 -17.66
C SER A 399 0.76 9.66 -18.21
N TYR A 400 1.81 10.28 -17.66
CA TYR A 400 2.32 11.58 -18.13
C TYR A 400 3.83 11.48 -18.49
N PRO A 401 4.20 10.73 -19.55
CA PRO A 401 5.59 10.73 -20.01
C PRO A 401 5.96 12.12 -20.54
N GLN A 402 7.24 12.47 -20.41
CA GLN A 402 7.71 13.80 -20.78
C GLN A 402 8.56 13.78 -22.05
N GLY A 403 7.95 14.00 -23.21
CA GLY A 403 8.66 14.37 -24.44
C GLY A 403 7.97 13.86 -25.70
N GLN A 404 8.63 13.92 -26.87
CA GLN A 404 8.22 13.21 -28.11
C GLN A 404 8.36 11.68 -27.94
N THR A 405 8.40 11.24 -26.68
CA THR A 405 9.03 10.06 -26.14
C THR A 405 8.04 9.39 -25.20
N ASN A 406 8.05 8.06 -25.25
CA ASN A 406 7.33 7.20 -24.35
C ASN A 406 8.18 6.89 -23.12
N LEU A 407 7.60 6.15 -22.18
CA LEU A 407 8.31 5.66 -21.00
C LEU A 407 9.60 4.90 -21.36
N TYR A 408 9.61 4.16 -22.47
CA TYR A 408 10.78 3.41 -22.92
C TYR A 408 11.97 4.34 -23.23
N ALA A 409 11.76 5.40 -23.98
CA ALA A 409 12.83 6.36 -24.29
C ALA A 409 13.27 7.17 -23.05
N GLU A 410 12.36 7.48 -22.13
CA GLU A 410 12.72 8.10 -20.85
C GLU A 410 13.55 7.16 -19.96
N LYS A 411 13.23 5.86 -19.97
CA LYS A 411 14.00 4.83 -19.29
C LYS A 411 15.41 4.73 -19.88
N ASP A 412 15.53 4.62 -21.20
CA ASP A 412 16.83 4.52 -21.87
C ASP A 412 17.71 5.75 -21.61
N ASP A 413 17.13 6.96 -21.60
CA ASP A 413 17.86 8.18 -21.25
C ASP A 413 18.28 8.23 -19.79
N SER A 414 17.42 7.79 -18.88
CA SER A 414 17.74 7.73 -17.45
C SER A 414 18.88 6.75 -17.20
N GLU A 415 18.84 5.57 -17.81
CA GLU A 415 19.91 4.56 -17.71
C GLU A 415 21.24 5.07 -18.27
N ARG A 416 21.25 5.71 -19.45
CA ARG A 416 22.47 6.29 -20.05
C ARG A 416 23.13 7.34 -19.15
N ARG A 417 22.37 7.99 -18.28
CA ARG A 417 22.85 9.05 -17.39
C ARG A 417 23.06 8.58 -15.95
N GLY A 418 22.68 7.34 -15.63
CA GLY A 418 22.72 6.81 -14.27
C GLY A 418 21.66 7.40 -13.34
N HIS A 419 20.54 7.89 -13.89
CA HIS A 419 19.44 8.44 -13.10
C HIS A 419 18.45 7.34 -12.70
N GLU A 420 17.79 7.53 -11.56
CA GLU A 420 16.68 6.72 -11.13
C GLU A 420 15.36 7.24 -11.69
N MET A 421 14.48 6.31 -12.08
CA MET A 421 13.14 6.63 -12.55
C MET A 421 12.10 6.17 -11.52
N TRP A 422 11.35 7.14 -11.01
CA TRP A 422 10.32 6.98 -10.01
C TRP A 422 8.98 7.42 -10.58
N PHE A 423 7.89 6.96 -9.95
CA PHE A 423 6.54 7.29 -10.40
C PHE A 423 5.62 7.61 -9.25
N TYR A 424 4.66 8.51 -9.50
CA TYR A 424 3.58 8.74 -8.57
C TYR A 424 2.20 8.60 -9.21
N ASN A 425 1.23 8.06 -8.44
CA ASN A 425 -0.14 7.91 -8.89
C ASN A 425 -1.14 8.16 -7.75
N ASN A 426 -1.68 9.38 -7.69
CA ASN A 426 -2.68 9.75 -6.68
C ASN A 426 -3.98 8.93 -6.81
N LYS A 427 -4.37 8.53 -8.02
CA LYS A 427 -5.59 7.75 -8.23
C LYS A 427 -5.45 6.31 -7.74
N ALA A 428 -4.24 5.75 -7.74
CA ALA A 428 -3.98 4.43 -7.19
C ALA A 428 -4.19 4.39 -5.66
N VAL A 429 -3.95 5.50 -4.96
CA VAL A 429 -4.10 5.59 -3.50
C VAL A 429 -5.48 6.12 -3.09
N MET A 430 -5.97 7.14 -3.81
CA MET A 430 -7.17 7.86 -3.41
C MET A 430 -8.40 7.52 -4.24
N GLY A 431 -8.26 6.86 -5.39
CA GLY A 431 -9.34 6.57 -6.32
C GLY A 431 -10.21 5.38 -5.90
N ASN A 432 -11.18 5.05 -6.76
CA ASN A 432 -12.09 3.92 -6.54
C ASN A 432 -11.72 2.70 -7.42
N ASP A 433 -10.67 2.83 -8.22
CA ASP A 433 -10.15 1.76 -9.07
C ASP A 433 -9.20 0.89 -8.23
N ARG A 434 -9.75 -0.19 -7.70
CA ARG A 434 -9.08 -1.10 -6.78
C ARG A 434 -7.92 -1.84 -7.43
N HIS A 435 -8.08 -2.22 -8.69
CA HIS A 435 -7.03 -2.91 -9.45
C HIS A 435 -5.81 -2.01 -9.61
N MET A 436 -6.02 -0.71 -9.86
CA MET A 436 -4.91 0.22 -10.04
C MET A 436 -4.02 0.40 -8.81
N ALA A 437 -4.49 0.17 -7.58
CA ALA A 437 -3.61 0.13 -6.41
C ALA A 437 -2.57 -0.97 -6.53
N ARG A 438 -3.04 -2.21 -6.79
CA ARG A 438 -2.18 -3.39 -6.90
C ARG A 438 -1.32 -3.40 -8.15
N VAL A 439 -1.89 -3.00 -9.28
CA VAL A 439 -1.17 -2.94 -10.56
C VAL A 439 -0.06 -1.89 -10.49
N PHE A 440 -0.34 -0.66 -10.04
CA PHE A 440 0.65 0.41 -10.03
C PHE A 440 1.80 0.12 -9.06
N PHE A 441 1.50 -0.19 -7.80
CA PHE A 441 2.53 -0.45 -6.78
C PHE A 441 3.20 -1.83 -6.92
N GLY A 442 2.53 -2.77 -7.60
CA GLY A 442 2.97 -4.14 -7.80
C GLY A 442 3.41 -4.43 -9.22
N LEU A 443 2.52 -5.06 -9.99
CA LEU A 443 2.85 -5.72 -11.26
C LEU A 443 3.41 -4.78 -12.34
N TRP A 444 2.79 -3.61 -12.54
CA TRP A 444 3.29 -2.61 -13.49
C TRP A 444 4.61 -2.02 -13.02
N GLY A 445 4.70 -1.62 -11.74
CA GLY A 445 5.92 -1.07 -11.16
C GLY A 445 7.11 -2.03 -11.33
N TRP A 446 6.89 -3.32 -11.08
CA TRP A 446 7.88 -4.38 -11.31
C TRP A 446 8.23 -4.50 -12.80
N LYS A 447 7.22 -4.60 -13.68
CA LYS A 447 7.38 -4.75 -15.14
C LYS A 447 8.23 -3.64 -15.76
N VAL A 448 8.02 -2.39 -15.34
CA VAL A 448 8.76 -1.23 -15.89
C VAL A 448 10.10 -1.00 -15.21
N GLY A 449 10.43 -1.79 -14.18
CA GLY A 449 11.67 -1.66 -13.42
C GLY A 449 11.76 -0.36 -12.62
N ALA A 450 10.64 0.10 -12.06
CA ALA A 450 10.57 1.33 -11.27
C ALA A 450 11.56 1.29 -10.10
N LYS A 451 12.25 2.41 -9.84
CA LYS A 451 13.16 2.59 -8.69
C LYS A 451 12.49 3.25 -7.50
N GLY A 452 11.35 3.89 -7.72
CA GLY A 452 10.43 4.16 -6.64
C GLY A 452 9.00 4.43 -7.09
N LEU A 453 8.06 4.13 -6.19
CA LEU A 453 6.62 4.22 -6.42
C LEU A 453 6.00 4.99 -5.25
N THR A 454 5.20 6.00 -5.56
CA THR A 454 4.68 6.92 -4.55
C THR A 454 3.32 7.55 -4.92
N ALA A 455 2.82 8.42 -4.05
CA ALA A 455 1.68 9.30 -4.29
C ALA A 455 1.76 10.54 -3.37
N TRP A 456 1.17 11.65 -3.81
CA TRP A 456 1.09 12.92 -3.06
C TRP A 456 -0.06 12.98 -2.06
N THR A 457 -0.95 12.02 -2.12
CA THR A 457 -2.23 12.07 -1.41
C THR A 457 -2.44 10.80 -0.60
N TYR A 458 -2.77 11.00 0.68
CA TYR A 458 -3.06 9.94 1.63
C TYR A 458 -4.53 10.06 2.07
N PRO A 459 -5.28 8.94 2.22
CA PRO A 459 -6.69 8.97 2.56
C PRO A 459 -7.02 9.60 3.92
N GLY A 460 -6.04 9.69 4.82
CA GLY A 460 -6.18 10.21 6.18
C GLY A 460 -6.61 9.16 7.20
N LYS A 461 -7.03 7.99 6.73
CA LYS A 461 -7.47 6.82 7.51
C LYS A 461 -7.21 5.56 6.70
N ARG A 462 -7.29 4.40 7.36
CA ARG A 462 -7.33 3.11 6.65
C ARG A 462 -8.60 2.96 5.83
N THR A 463 -8.41 2.57 4.58
CA THR A 463 -9.48 2.30 3.64
C THR A 463 -9.13 1.04 2.85
N VAL A 464 -10.12 0.45 2.16
CA VAL A 464 -9.84 -0.70 1.29
C VAL A 464 -8.78 -0.35 0.26
N GLN A 465 -8.89 0.81 -0.41
CA GLN A 465 -7.91 1.22 -1.40
C GLN A 465 -6.49 1.28 -0.83
N TRP A 466 -6.34 1.75 0.42
CA TRP A 466 -5.04 1.81 1.10
C TRP A 466 -4.46 0.44 1.46
N GLU A 467 -5.29 -0.50 1.92
CA GLU A 467 -4.84 -1.88 2.10
C GLU A 467 -4.42 -2.50 0.76
N LEU A 468 -5.12 -2.19 -0.33
CA LEU A 468 -4.76 -2.68 -1.66
C LEU A 468 -3.46 -2.07 -2.21
N VAL A 469 -3.04 -0.91 -1.71
CA VAL A 469 -1.68 -0.38 -1.96
C VAL A 469 -0.65 -1.29 -1.30
N ARG A 470 -0.86 -1.69 -0.04
CA ARG A 470 0.01 -2.66 0.65
C ARG A 470 0.05 -3.99 -0.12
N GLU A 471 -1.11 -4.50 -0.54
CA GLU A 471 -1.18 -5.72 -1.36
C GLU A 471 -0.35 -5.58 -2.64
N GLY A 472 -0.44 -4.45 -3.35
CA GLY A 472 0.38 -4.18 -4.53
C GLY A 472 1.88 -4.18 -4.24
N ILE A 473 2.29 -3.52 -3.16
CA ILE A 473 3.69 -3.50 -2.74
C ILE A 473 4.16 -4.92 -2.41
N ASP A 474 3.33 -5.72 -1.75
CA ASP A 474 3.69 -7.10 -1.45
C ASP A 474 3.71 -7.97 -2.72
N ASP A 475 2.85 -7.73 -3.71
CA ASP A 475 2.94 -8.37 -5.04
C ASP A 475 4.33 -8.11 -5.68
N PHE A 476 4.82 -6.87 -5.60
CA PHE A 476 6.16 -6.50 -6.06
C PHE A 476 7.24 -7.30 -5.32
N LYS A 477 7.14 -7.36 -3.99
CA LYS A 477 8.12 -8.05 -3.14
C LYS A 477 8.15 -9.55 -3.42
N TYR A 478 7.00 -10.19 -3.67
CA TYR A 478 6.93 -11.60 -4.06
C TYR A 478 7.71 -11.84 -5.36
N LEU A 479 7.49 -11.03 -6.40
CA LEU A 479 8.19 -11.16 -7.67
C LEU A 479 9.70 -10.92 -7.51
N SER A 480 10.08 -9.88 -6.77
CA SER A 480 11.48 -9.55 -6.46
C SER A 480 12.18 -10.66 -5.66
N LEU A 481 11.45 -11.31 -4.75
CA LEU A 481 11.93 -12.42 -3.94
C LEU A 481 12.21 -13.64 -4.82
N ILE A 482 11.30 -13.97 -5.75
CA ILE A 482 11.51 -15.05 -6.72
C ILE A 482 12.77 -14.77 -7.55
N GLU A 483 12.90 -13.58 -8.13
CA GLU A 483 14.08 -13.19 -8.90
C GLU A 483 15.38 -13.32 -8.11
N ARG A 484 15.35 -12.96 -6.82
CA ARG A 484 16.51 -13.08 -5.93
C ARG A 484 16.86 -14.54 -5.64
N LEU A 485 15.88 -15.37 -5.29
CA LEU A 485 16.10 -16.80 -5.02
C LEU A 485 16.64 -17.51 -6.27
N LEU A 486 16.18 -17.13 -7.47
CA LEU A 486 16.67 -17.67 -8.74
C LEU A 486 18.18 -17.42 -8.97
N LYS A 487 18.75 -16.34 -8.43
CA LYS A 487 20.20 -16.07 -8.54
C LYS A 487 21.05 -17.11 -7.82
N THR A 488 20.47 -17.82 -6.86
CA THR A 488 21.17 -18.85 -6.05
C THR A 488 20.98 -20.27 -6.57
N ARG A 489 20.08 -20.49 -7.55
CA ARG A 489 19.75 -21.82 -8.11
C ARG A 489 20.56 -22.14 -9.36
N ALA A 490 20.98 -23.40 -9.48
CA ALA A 490 21.77 -23.87 -10.62
C ALA A 490 20.97 -23.88 -11.94
N LYS A 491 21.67 -23.79 -13.08
CA LYS A 491 21.04 -23.98 -14.40
C LYS A 491 20.64 -25.44 -14.58
N GLY A 492 19.44 -25.70 -15.13
CA GLY A 492 18.90 -27.04 -15.33
C GLY A 492 18.04 -27.57 -14.17
N ASP A 493 17.91 -26.80 -13.09
CA ASP A 493 16.97 -27.03 -12.00
C ASP A 493 15.51 -26.85 -12.52
N SER A 494 14.63 -27.81 -12.21
CA SER A 494 13.23 -27.77 -12.62
C SER A 494 12.46 -26.63 -11.97
N ASP A 495 12.74 -26.34 -10.70
CA ASP A 495 12.07 -25.28 -9.94
C ASP A 495 12.54 -23.91 -10.44
N ARG A 496 13.81 -23.81 -10.85
CA ARG A 496 14.30 -22.63 -11.59
C ARG A 496 13.51 -22.42 -12.89
N THR A 497 13.32 -23.47 -13.68
CA THR A 497 12.63 -23.38 -14.97
C THR A 497 11.15 -23.00 -14.79
N GLU A 498 10.49 -23.54 -13.77
CA GLU A 498 9.12 -23.20 -13.41
C GLU A 498 9.00 -21.72 -12.98
N ALA A 499 9.91 -21.25 -12.12
CA ALA A 499 9.93 -19.87 -11.66
C ALA A 499 10.19 -18.87 -12.79
N GLU A 500 11.16 -19.15 -13.68
CA GLU A 500 11.44 -18.31 -14.86
C GLU A 500 10.21 -18.22 -15.78
N ARG A 501 9.50 -19.34 -15.99
CA ARG A 501 8.26 -19.37 -16.77
C ARG A 501 7.16 -18.54 -16.12
N PHE A 502 6.94 -18.71 -14.81
CA PHE A 502 5.96 -17.92 -14.07
C PHE A 502 6.21 -16.43 -14.19
N LEU A 503 7.46 -15.97 -13.95
CA LEU A 503 7.81 -14.56 -14.12
C LEU A 503 7.54 -14.09 -15.55
N GLN A 504 7.86 -14.89 -16.57
CA GLN A 504 7.59 -14.56 -17.96
C GLN A 504 6.08 -14.46 -18.26
N GLU A 505 5.27 -15.37 -17.72
CA GLU A 505 3.81 -15.36 -17.86
C GLU A 505 3.19 -14.12 -17.20
N ILE A 506 3.57 -13.80 -15.97
CA ILE A 506 3.10 -12.60 -15.27
C ILE A 506 3.53 -11.34 -16.00
N SER A 507 4.78 -11.29 -16.48
CA SER A 507 5.27 -10.21 -17.33
C SER A 507 4.44 -10.06 -18.60
N GLY A 508 4.01 -11.17 -19.21
CA GLY A 508 3.16 -11.18 -20.41
C GLY A 508 1.74 -10.68 -20.17
N LYS A 509 1.17 -10.93 -18.98
CA LYS A 509 -0.15 -10.42 -18.58
C LYS A 509 -0.17 -8.90 -18.37
N VAL A 510 0.98 -8.29 -18.03
CA VAL A 510 1.11 -6.83 -17.96
C VAL A 510 1.30 -6.25 -19.36
N GLU A 511 0.20 -6.15 -20.11
CA GLU A 511 0.21 -5.54 -21.44
C GLU A 511 0.38 -4.03 -21.36
N LEU A 512 1.45 -3.53 -21.99
CA LEU A 512 1.75 -2.11 -22.07
C LEU A 512 1.37 -1.56 -23.46
N ASP A 513 0.90 -0.32 -23.50
CA ASP A 513 0.70 0.43 -24.73
C ASP A 513 2.05 0.89 -25.32
N LYS A 514 1.98 1.61 -26.44
CA LYS A 514 3.16 2.20 -27.10
C LYS A 514 3.92 3.20 -26.21
N ASP A 515 3.27 3.68 -25.16
CA ASP A 515 3.79 4.70 -24.25
C ASP A 515 4.37 4.09 -22.95
N GLY A 516 4.23 2.76 -22.77
CA GLY A 516 4.76 1.99 -21.62
C GLY A 516 3.82 1.94 -20.41
N TYR A 517 2.55 2.31 -20.59
CA TYR A 517 1.53 2.24 -19.55
C TYR A 517 0.57 1.09 -19.82
N ILE A 518 -0.21 0.70 -18.81
CA ILE A 518 -1.23 -0.35 -18.96
C ILE A 518 -2.15 -0.03 -20.15
N LYS A 519 -2.15 -0.93 -21.14
CA LYS A 519 -2.88 -0.78 -22.41
C LYS A 519 -4.39 -0.80 -22.24
N ASP A 520 -4.88 -1.72 -21.42
CA ASP A 520 -6.30 -1.86 -21.12
C ASP A 520 -6.49 -2.02 -19.61
N ARG A 521 -7.14 -1.04 -18.99
CA ARG A 521 -7.38 -1.07 -17.54
C ARG A 521 -8.52 -2.02 -17.18
N GLU A 522 -9.49 -2.20 -18.06
CA GLU A 522 -10.66 -3.06 -17.83
C GLU A 522 -10.26 -4.54 -17.81
N SER A 523 -9.20 -4.91 -18.55
CA SER A 523 -8.62 -6.27 -18.53
C SER A 523 -8.19 -6.77 -17.15
N TRP A 524 -8.03 -5.88 -16.16
CA TRP A 524 -7.65 -6.25 -14.80
C TRP A 524 -8.83 -6.62 -13.92
N GLU A 525 -10.07 -6.39 -14.35
CA GLU A 525 -11.27 -6.79 -13.59
C GLU A 525 -11.39 -8.32 -13.45
N ASP A 526 -10.86 -9.06 -14.43
CA ASP A 526 -10.85 -10.52 -14.46
C ASP A 526 -9.53 -11.13 -13.91
N PHE A 527 -8.55 -10.30 -13.52
CA PHE A 527 -7.29 -10.80 -13.01
C PHE A 527 -7.44 -11.30 -11.57
N ASP A 528 -7.26 -12.61 -11.39
CA ASP A 528 -7.30 -13.24 -10.07
C ASP A 528 -5.97 -13.05 -9.32
N PHE A 529 -5.92 -11.97 -8.54
CA PHE A 529 -4.79 -11.65 -7.67
C PHE A 529 -4.55 -12.68 -6.56
N VAL A 530 -5.59 -13.41 -6.12
CA VAL A 530 -5.45 -14.43 -5.07
C VAL A 530 -4.74 -15.65 -5.64
N THR A 531 -5.17 -16.12 -6.82
CA THR A 531 -4.50 -17.21 -7.53
C THR A 531 -3.05 -16.84 -7.86
N PHE A 532 -2.82 -15.62 -8.35
CA PHE A 532 -1.46 -15.10 -8.58
C PHE A 532 -0.58 -15.21 -7.32
N ARG A 533 -1.06 -14.72 -6.17
CA ARG A 533 -0.27 -14.71 -4.93
C ARG A 533 -0.01 -16.13 -4.42
N HIS A 534 -0.99 -17.01 -4.52
CA HIS A 534 -0.85 -18.42 -4.15
C HIS A 534 0.20 -19.15 -5.03
N GLU A 535 0.17 -18.94 -6.35
CA GLU A 535 1.19 -19.50 -7.27
C GLU A 535 2.59 -18.97 -6.95
N ALA A 536 2.72 -17.65 -6.76
CA ALA A 536 3.99 -17.02 -6.38
C ALA A 536 4.54 -17.60 -5.06
N GLY A 537 3.67 -17.78 -4.05
CA GLY A 537 4.01 -18.42 -2.79
C GLY A 537 4.49 -19.87 -2.94
N GLY A 538 3.82 -20.65 -3.79
CA GLY A 538 4.24 -22.02 -4.10
C GLY A 538 5.62 -22.09 -4.77
N ILE A 539 5.92 -21.15 -5.66
CA ILE A 539 7.25 -21.03 -6.27
C ILE A 539 8.29 -20.65 -5.22
N ILE A 540 8.00 -19.68 -4.35
CA ILE A 540 8.92 -19.28 -3.27
C ILE A 540 9.20 -20.44 -2.33
N GLU A 541 8.18 -21.24 -1.98
CA GLU A 541 8.34 -22.43 -1.14
C GLU A 541 9.35 -23.41 -1.75
N LYS A 542 9.15 -23.78 -3.03
CA LYS A 542 10.08 -24.67 -3.76
C LYS A 542 11.49 -24.09 -3.81
N LEU A 543 11.61 -22.81 -4.15
CA LEU A 543 12.89 -22.10 -4.24
C LEU A 543 13.56 -21.84 -2.89
N SER A 544 12.90 -22.11 -1.76
CA SER A 544 13.44 -21.92 -0.40
C SER A 544 13.90 -23.22 0.27
N ILE A 545 13.59 -24.38 -0.33
CA ILE A 545 14.00 -25.73 0.12
C ILE A 545 15.29 -26.13 -0.60
#